data_AF-A0A642UUA2-F1
#
_entry.id   AF-A0A642UUA2-F1
#
_cell.length_a   1.000
_cell.length_b   1.000
_cell.length_c   1.000
_cell.angle_alpha   90.00
_cell.angle_beta   90.00
_cell.angle_gamma   90.00
#
_symmetry.space_group_name_H-M   'P 1'
#
loop_
_entity.id
_entity.type
_entity.pdbx_description
1 polymer ?
#
loop_
_entity_poly.entity_id
_entity_poly.type
_entity_poly.pdbx_seq_one_letter_code
_entity_poly.pdbx_strand_id
1 'polypeptide(L)'
;MSFSIGSELVSQFTQAWTPKTMPTSTSLSYVDPTLIPSLMEQLAAITSSAFHATATADVLELQRSFRACEASLTIASGQGFIATAHILDPRRQYATQAVFNATLNLVNLENNDNFYGTRLTLGGNVLFTVLFALLFVYHTAMMIWSKHVYFGVCMFCGVGLEFAGYLARSLAANDLLNEDDFLCQIICLTIAPAFIMGGIYYLLAQMLIVYGRKYALLKPMWFSYIFIFCDVASLVIQAAGGGIAATALADFKSTDAGTHVMVAGIAWQVFSMSVFLILLLDWMYRIFFRSSPEIKFSFGNFFHLLFNTKKGRAIKQAQEPYFNPKYHEVRSRKVFGWSPLIILVSVLFIYVRCIYRVIELAEGWSGFLITHEAYILTLDASMVFLGCLVYFPFHPVVLFGRRDDLTLSTIKKRYDEHKHAHDDPQGGLKSDSEFFFQNTHFDSLESTKTPSY
;
A
#
# COMPACT_ATOMS: atom_id res chain seq x y z
N MET A 1 25.40 -4.07 54.56
CA MET A 1 25.38 -2.62 54.28
C MET A 1 25.50 -2.33 52.77
N SER A 2 24.96 -3.20 51.90
CA SER A 2 25.19 -3.15 50.45
C SER A 2 23.92 -3.41 49.63
N PHE A 3 22.73 -3.23 50.22
CA PHE A 3 21.44 -3.30 49.52
C PHE A 3 20.88 -1.90 49.16
N SER A 4 21.47 -0.81 49.65
CA SER A 4 20.90 0.55 49.54
C SER A 4 21.25 1.27 48.23
N ILE A 5 22.43 1.02 47.66
CA ILE A 5 22.96 1.85 46.57
C ILE A 5 22.30 1.48 45.22
N GLY A 6 21.95 0.21 45.01
CA GLY A 6 21.25 -0.24 43.80
C GLY A 6 19.80 0.25 43.73
N SER A 7 19.07 0.21 44.86
CA SER A 7 17.74 0.79 44.95
C SER A 7 17.76 2.31 44.81
N GLU A 8 18.81 2.99 45.27
CA GLU A 8 18.95 4.45 45.16
C GLU A 8 19.12 4.91 43.72
N LEU A 9 19.98 4.25 42.92
CA LEU A 9 20.17 4.59 41.50
C LEU A 9 18.88 4.41 40.71
N VAL A 10 18.17 3.28 40.89
CA VAL A 10 16.89 3.05 40.23
C VAL A 10 15.84 4.04 40.74
N SER A 11 15.78 4.32 42.05
CA SER A 11 14.85 5.29 42.64
C SER A 11 15.08 6.75 42.21
N GLN A 12 16.34 7.12 41.92
CA GLN A 12 16.69 8.45 41.40
C GLN A 12 16.15 8.68 40.00
N PHE A 13 16.09 7.63 39.17
CA PHE A 13 15.52 7.70 37.82
C PHE A 13 14.01 7.42 37.76
N THR A 14 13.37 7.02 38.88
CA THR A 14 11.93 6.75 38.98
C THR A 14 11.13 7.79 39.79
N GLN A 15 11.66 9.01 39.98
CA GLN A 15 10.94 10.12 40.64
C GLN A 15 9.44 10.07 40.37
N ALA A 16 8.66 10.03 41.47
CA ALA A 16 7.20 9.90 41.52
C ALA A 16 6.51 10.34 40.22
N TRP A 17 6.39 9.40 39.29
CA TRP A 17 5.83 9.70 37.99
C TRP A 17 4.33 9.92 38.19
N THR A 18 3.86 11.13 37.86
CA THR A 18 2.45 11.46 37.82
C THR A 18 2.03 11.64 36.35
N PRO A 19 0.97 10.96 35.89
CA PRO A 19 0.49 11.11 34.51
C PRO A 19 0.10 12.58 34.23
N LYS A 20 0.51 13.12 33.08
CA LYS A 20 0.12 14.47 32.65
C LYS A 20 -1.38 14.57 32.33
N THR A 21 -2.01 13.46 31.97
CA THR A 21 -3.42 13.37 31.59
C THR A 21 -4.04 12.07 32.14
N MET A 22 -5.23 12.17 32.73
CA MET A 22 -5.99 11.03 33.23
C MET A 22 -6.75 10.37 32.06
N PRO A 23 -6.56 9.06 31.76
CA PRO A 23 -7.33 8.39 30.73
C PRO A 23 -8.80 8.22 31.16
N THR A 24 -9.70 8.21 30.17
CA THR A 24 -11.16 8.15 30.34
C THR A 24 -11.69 6.74 30.63
N SER A 25 -10.88 5.70 30.53
CA SER A 25 -11.22 4.34 30.97
C SER A 25 -9.97 3.52 31.34
N THR A 26 -10.11 2.66 32.35
CA THR A 26 -9.09 1.68 32.77
C THR A 26 -9.73 0.29 32.78
N SER A 27 -9.16 -0.68 32.03
CA SER A 27 -9.69 -2.05 31.90
C SER A 27 -9.02 -3.08 32.82
N LEU A 28 -8.01 -2.68 33.61
CA LEU A 28 -7.29 -3.54 34.54
C LEU A 28 -8.12 -3.74 35.81
N SER A 29 -8.90 -4.81 35.85
CA SER A 29 -9.78 -5.13 36.98
C SER A 29 -9.07 -5.88 38.11
N TYR A 30 -7.95 -6.57 37.86
CA TYR A 30 -7.29 -7.45 38.85
C TYR A 30 -5.87 -7.86 38.41
N VAL A 31 -4.92 -7.93 39.35
CA VAL A 31 -3.61 -8.59 39.16
C VAL A 31 -3.63 -9.90 39.95
N ASP A 32 -3.30 -11.02 39.31
CA ASP A 32 -3.31 -12.33 39.96
C ASP A 32 -2.25 -12.41 41.07
N PRO A 33 -2.64 -12.52 42.36
CA PRO A 33 -1.72 -12.54 43.49
C PRO A 33 -0.83 -13.79 43.52
N THR A 34 -1.14 -14.84 42.75
CA THR A 34 -0.28 -16.03 42.63
C THR A 34 1.04 -15.73 41.90
N LEU A 35 1.11 -14.61 41.15
CA LEU A 35 2.29 -14.18 40.40
C LEU A 35 3.24 -13.28 41.21
N ILE A 36 2.91 -12.94 42.46
CA ILE A 36 3.76 -12.08 43.30
C ILE A 36 5.18 -12.66 43.49
N PRO A 37 5.37 -13.96 43.79
CA PRO A 37 6.70 -14.52 43.97
C PRO A 37 7.58 -14.44 42.71
N SER A 38 7.00 -14.72 41.54
CA SER A 38 7.73 -14.65 40.26
C SER A 38 8.08 -13.20 39.88
N LEU A 39 7.20 -12.24 40.16
CA LEU A 39 7.49 -10.82 39.98
C LEU A 39 8.62 -10.33 40.90
N MET A 40 8.68 -10.81 42.14
CA MET A 40 9.77 -10.48 43.07
C MET A 40 11.11 -11.09 42.62
N GLU A 41 11.09 -12.31 42.08
CA GLU A 41 12.26 -12.95 41.49
C GLU A 41 12.78 -12.17 40.27
N GLN A 42 11.87 -11.76 39.37
CA GLN A 42 12.21 -10.90 38.23
C GLN A 42 12.80 -9.56 38.68
N LEU A 43 12.22 -8.90 39.69
CA LEU A 43 12.73 -7.64 40.22
C LEU A 43 14.16 -7.78 40.78
N ALA A 44 14.45 -8.88 41.47
CA ALA A 44 15.78 -9.18 41.97
C ALA A 44 16.79 -9.41 40.83
N ALA A 45 16.39 -10.16 39.79
CA ALA A 45 17.20 -10.40 38.61
C ALA A 45 17.50 -9.13 37.80
N ILE A 46 16.51 -8.25 37.65
CA ILE A 46 16.65 -6.93 37.00
C ILE A 46 17.64 -6.07 37.77
N THR A 47 17.51 -6.02 39.10
CA THR A 47 18.39 -5.21 39.96
C THR A 47 19.84 -5.70 39.88
N SER A 48 20.09 -7.01 39.78
CA SER A 48 21.44 -7.53 39.57
C SER A 48 21.99 -7.23 38.17
N SER A 49 21.13 -7.29 37.14
CA SER A 49 21.52 -7.06 35.75
C SER A 49 21.80 -5.57 35.46
N ALA A 50 21.13 -4.67 36.17
CA ALA A 50 21.32 -3.22 36.05
C ALA A 50 22.75 -2.75 36.38
N PHE A 51 23.48 -3.49 37.23
CA PHE A 51 24.88 -3.15 37.55
C PHE A 51 25.86 -3.44 36.41
N HIS A 52 25.47 -4.30 35.46
CA HIS A 52 26.33 -4.76 34.37
C HIS A 52 25.91 -4.22 33.00
N ALA A 53 24.73 -3.60 32.89
CA ALA A 53 24.24 -3.02 31.66
C ALA A 53 25.03 -1.75 31.29
N THR A 54 25.78 -1.81 30.20
CA THR A 54 26.54 -0.66 29.67
C THR A 54 25.96 -0.11 28.37
N ALA A 55 25.21 -0.92 27.62
CA ALA A 55 24.52 -0.46 26.42
C ALA A 55 23.23 0.29 26.81
N THR A 56 22.95 1.40 26.15
CA THR A 56 21.72 2.19 26.33
C THR A 56 20.45 1.34 26.12
N ALA A 57 20.53 0.35 25.24
CA ALA A 57 19.48 -0.62 24.97
C ALA A 57 19.07 -1.43 26.19
N ASP A 58 20.04 -2.16 26.73
CA ASP A 58 19.88 -3.02 27.90
C ASP A 58 19.37 -2.21 29.10
N VAL A 59 19.88 -0.98 29.29
CA VAL A 59 19.45 -0.11 30.38
C VAL A 59 17.97 0.30 30.24
N LEU A 60 17.51 0.61 29.02
CA LEU A 60 16.12 1.00 28.81
C LEU A 60 15.16 -0.19 28.98
N GLU A 61 15.53 -1.36 28.47
CA GLU A 61 14.74 -2.59 28.63
C GLU A 61 14.61 -2.98 30.11
N LEU A 62 15.72 -2.91 30.85
CA LEU A 62 15.73 -3.11 32.30
C LEU A 62 14.87 -2.09 33.03
N GLN A 63 14.93 -0.81 32.62
CA GLN A 63 14.08 0.25 33.20
C GLN A 63 12.58 -0.02 32.98
N ARG A 64 12.20 -0.44 31.78
CA ARG A 64 10.80 -0.77 31.44
C ARG A 64 10.31 -1.97 32.26
N SER A 65 11.10 -3.04 32.28
CA SER A 65 10.81 -4.25 33.06
C SER A 65 10.70 -3.96 34.56
N PHE A 66 11.57 -3.10 35.09
CA PHE A 66 11.51 -2.66 36.48
C PHE A 66 10.20 -1.93 36.78
N ARG A 67 9.85 -0.93 35.95
CA ARG A 67 8.60 -0.16 36.10
C ARG A 67 7.37 -1.06 36.04
N ALA A 68 7.36 -2.07 35.17
CA ALA A 68 6.28 -3.04 35.06
C ALA A 68 6.12 -3.87 36.35
N CYS A 69 7.23 -4.38 36.87
CA CYS A 69 7.27 -5.17 38.10
C CYS A 69 6.81 -4.34 39.31
N GLU A 70 7.36 -3.15 39.49
CA GLU A 70 7.01 -2.24 40.59
C GLU A 70 5.52 -1.87 40.58
N ALA A 71 5.00 -1.51 39.41
CA ALA A 71 3.59 -1.16 39.27
C ALA A 71 2.68 -2.37 39.55
N SER A 72 3.02 -3.56 39.03
CA SER A 72 2.26 -4.79 39.27
C SER A 72 2.23 -5.19 40.75
N LEU A 73 3.38 -5.09 41.45
CA LEU A 73 3.49 -5.35 42.89
C LEU A 73 2.70 -4.33 43.71
N THR A 74 2.71 -3.05 43.31
CA THR A 74 1.92 -1.99 43.96
C THR A 74 0.42 -2.25 43.81
N ILE A 75 -0.04 -2.71 42.64
CA ILE A 75 -1.44 -3.07 42.43
C ILE A 75 -1.82 -4.27 43.30
N ALA A 76 -1.03 -5.34 43.29
CA ALA A 76 -1.34 -6.56 44.02
C ALA A 76 -1.39 -6.31 45.54
N SER A 77 -0.39 -5.60 46.10
CA SER A 77 -0.35 -5.24 47.51
C SER A 77 -1.46 -4.28 47.92
N GLY A 78 -1.76 -3.28 47.09
CA GLY A 78 -2.83 -2.33 47.32
C GLY A 78 -4.22 -2.98 47.29
N GLN A 79 -4.47 -3.88 46.34
CA GLN A 79 -5.71 -4.67 46.27
C GLN A 79 -5.86 -5.60 47.49
N GLY A 80 -4.78 -6.27 47.90
CA GLY A 80 -4.77 -7.11 49.11
C GLY A 80 -5.08 -6.31 50.39
N PHE A 81 -4.52 -5.11 50.52
CA PHE A 81 -4.84 -4.20 51.63
C PHE A 81 -6.29 -3.73 51.59
N ILE A 82 -6.80 -3.30 50.43
CA ILE A 82 -8.19 -2.81 50.29
C ILE A 82 -9.20 -3.93 50.60
N ALA A 83 -8.87 -5.18 50.24
CA ALA A 83 -9.72 -6.35 50.51
C ALA A 83 -9.81 -6.69 52.00
N THR A 84 -8.75 -6.42 52.78
CA THR A 84 -8.67 -6.75 54.21
C THR A 84 -8.97 -5.56 55.13
N ALA A 85 -8.84 -4.33 54.63
CA ALA A 85 -9.05 -3.11 55.40
C ALA A 85 -10.53 -2.80 55.65
N HIS A 86 -10.83 -2.34 56.87
CA HIS A 86 -12.15 -1.85 57.25
C HIS A 86 -12.55 -0.64 56.38
N ILE A 87 -13.85 -0.48 56.11
CA ILE A 87 -14.38 0.57 55.20
C ILE A 87 -14.00 1.98 55.68
N LEU A 88 -13.89 2.18 56.99
CA LEU A 88 -13.53 3.47 57.61
C LEU A 88 -12.02 3.69 57.78
N ASP A 89 -11.15 2.78 57.33
CA ASP A 89 -9.69 2.98 57.45
C ASP A 89 -9.24 4.11 56.49
N PRO A 90 -8.68 5.23 57.00
CA PRO A 90 -8.24 6.34 56.16
C PRO A 90 -7.12 5.96 55.17
N ARG A 91 -6.38 4.87 55.44
CA ARG A 91 -5.31 4.35 54.55
C ARG A 91 -5.87 3.73 53.28
N ARG A 92 -7.15 3.36 53.25
CA ARG A 92 -7.83 2.79 52.07
C ARG A 92 -7.83 3.76 50.89
N GLN A 93 -7.94 5.07 51.15
CA GLN A 93 -7.88 6.11 50.11
C GLN A 93 -6.49 6.17 49.47
N TYR A 94 -5.42 6.14 50.27
CA TYR A 94 -4.04 6.13 49.77
C TYR A 94 -3.73 4.86 48.97
N ALA A 95 -4.17 3.70 49.44
CA ALA A 95 -4.02 2.44 48.71
C ALA A 95 -4.77 2.48 47.36
N THR A 96 -5.98 3.04 47.33
CA THR A 96 -6.77 3.18 46.09
C THR A 96 -6.07 4.11 45.10
N GLN A 97 -5.50 5.23 45.57
CA GLN A 97 -4.73 6.14 44.72
C GLN A 97 -3.46 5.50 44.18
N ALA A 98 -2.74 4.73 45.01
CA ALA A 98 -1.51 4.05 44.60
C ALA A 98 -1.80 2.97 43.54
N VAL A 99 -2.85 2.16 43.74
CA VAL A 99 -3.33 1.18 42.75
C VAL A 99 -3.68 1.88 41.44
N PHE A 100 -4.42 2.99 41.51
CA PHE A 100 -4.80 3.74 40.32
C PHE A 100 -3.57 4.29 39.56
N ASN A 101 -2.63 4.94 40.25
CA ASN A 101 -1.41 5.47 39.64
C ASN A 101 -0.54 4.37 39.02
N ALA A 102 -0.41 3.21 39.71
CA ALA A 102 0.32 2.06 39.19
C ALA A 102 -0.35 1.47 37.95
N THR A 103 -1.68 1.37 37.94
CA THR A 103 -2.45 0.96 36.75
C THR A 103 -2.20 1.91 35.58
N LEU A 104 -2.18 3.22 35.83
CA LEU A 104 -1.83 4.19 34.79
C LEU A 104 -0.40 4.03 34.28
N ASN A 105 0.56 3.72 35.15
CA ASN A 105 1.94 3.48 34.75
C ASN A 105 2.03 2.26 33.81
N LEU A 106 1.34 1.15 34.14
CA LEU A 106 1.27 -0.03 33.27
C LEU A 106 0.64 0.26 31.92
N VAL A 107 -0.48 0.99 31.89
CA VAL A 107 -1.14 1.38 30.63
C VAL A 107 -0.22 2.27 29.77
N ASN A 108 0.54 3.17 30.38
CA ASN A 108 1.51 3.97 29.65
C ASN A 108 2.70 3.15 29.15
N LEU A 109 3.14 2.14 29.91
CA LEU A 109 4.18 1.21 29.47
C LEU A 109 3.68 0.40 28.25
N GLU A 110 2.49 -0.18 28.34
CA GLU A 110 1.81 -0.90 27.25
C GLU A 110 1.70 0.00 26.01
N ASN A 111 1.27 1.25 26.16
CA ASN A 111 1.15 2.19 25.04
C ASN A 111 2.52 2.59 24.43
N ASN A 112 3.59 2.65 25.22
CA ASN A 112 4.92 2.96 24.72
C ASN A 112 5.55 1.80 23.96
N ASP A 113 5.20 0.57 24.32
CA ASP A 113 5.70 -0.65 23.68
C ASP A 113 4.78 -1.13 22.54
N ASN A 114 3.58 -0.57 22.42
CA ASN A 114 2.63 -0.87 21.34
C ASN A 114 3.12 -0.34 19.98
N PHE A 115 3.48 -1.26 19.09
CA PHE A 115 3.94 -0.95 17.73
C PHE A 115 2.91 -0.22 16.85
N TYR A 116 1.62 -0.31 17.19
CA TYR A 116 0.52 0.27 16.41
C TYR A 116 0.15 1.69 16.86
N GLY A 117 0.64 2.15 18.02
CA GLY A 117 0.29 3.45 18.60
C GLY A 117 -1.20 3.62 18.96
N THR A 118 -2.00 2.55 18.82
CA THR A 118 -3.44 2.53 19.07
C THR A 118 -3.91 1.10 19.34
N ARG A 119 -5.12 0.94 19.88
CA ARG A 119 -5.73 -0.39 20.03
C ARG A 119 -6.45 -0.77 18.74
N LEU A 120 -6.08 -1.92 18.18
CA LEU A 120 -6.69 -2.50 16.99
C LEU A 120 -8.13 -2.96 17.28
N THR A 121 -9.05 -2.61 16.39
CA THR A 121 -10.42 -3.12 16.40
C THR A 121 -10.47 -4.50 15.75
N LEU A 122 -10.73 -5.53 16.54
CA LEU A 122 -10.80 -6.91 16.03
C LEU A 122 -11.83 -7.04 14.91
N GLY A 123 -13.01 -6.43 15.07
CA GLY A 123 -14.10 -6.53 14.08
C GLY A 123 -13.74 -5.95 12.70
N GLY A 124 -13.07 -4.80 12.66
CA GLY A 124 -12.65 -4.17 11.41
C GLY A 124 -11.60 -4.99 10.66
N ASN A 125 -10.57 -5.45 11.39
CA ASN A 125 -9.48 -6.25 10.80
C ASN A 125 -9.97 -7.62 10.32
N VAL A 126 -10.83 -8.31 11.08
CA VAL A 126 -11.41 -9.59 10.68
C VAL A 126 -12.30 -9.44 9.44
N LEU A 127 -13.08 -8.35 9.34
CA LEU A 127 -13.90 -8.09 8.16
C LEU A 127 -13.04 -8.04 6.90
N PHE A 128 -11.96 -7.24 6.89
CA PHE A 128 -11.09 -7.14 5.72
C PHE A 128 -10.32 -8.43 5.44
N THR A 129 -9.90 -9.18 6.47
CA THR A 129 -9.32 -10.51 6.32
C THR A 129 -10.25 -11.45 5.55
N VAL A 130 -11.53 -11.50 5.92
CA VAL A 130 -12.53 -12.34 5.24
C VAL A 130 -12.76 -11.86 3.81
N LEU A 131 -12.90 -10.54 3.60
CA LEU A 131 -13.11 -9.96 2.28
C LEU A 131 -11.95 -10.27 1.31
N PHE A 132 -10.70 -10.11 1.76
CA PHE A 132 -9.52 -10.46 0.97
C PHE A 132 -9.37 -11.98 0.78
N ALA A 133 -9.74 -12.80 1.76
CA ALA A 133 -9.77 -14.26 1.61
C ALA A 133 -10.72 -14.69 0.48
N LEU A 134 -11.93 -14.10 0.42
CA LEU A 134 -12.90 -14.39 -0.64
C LEU A 134 -12.37 -13.96 -2.02
N LEU A 135 -11.76 -12.78 -2.12
CA LEU A 135 -11.12 -12.33 -3.37
C LEU A 135 -9.94 -13.22 -3.75
N PHE A 136 -9.14 -13.66 -2.78
CA PHE A 136 -7.97 -14.52 -3.02
C PHE A 136 -8.40 -15.87 -3.60
N VAL A 137 -9.42 -16.50 -3.01
CA VAL A 137 -10.00 -17.75 -3.54
C VAL A 137 -10.53 -17.55 -4.97
N TYR A 138 -11.28 -16.46 -5.21
CA TYR A 138 -11.80 -16.15 -6.54
C TYR A 138 -10.69 -15.96 -7.59
N HIS A 139 -9.69 -15.13 -7.30
CA HIS A 139 -8.60 -14.86 -8.24
C HIS A 139 -7.70 -16.09 -8.45
N THR A 140 -7.52 -16.92 -7.43
CA THR A 140 -6.82 -18.21 -7.56
C THR A 140 -7.59 -19.17 -8.48
N ALA A 141 -8.90 -19.32 -8.29
CA ALA A 141 -9.72 -20.15 -9.16
C ALA A 141 -9.71 -19.65 -10.61
N MET A 142 -9.82 -18.33 -10.81
CA MET A 142 -9.76 -17.72 -12.13
C MET A 142 -8.38 -17.82 -12.77
N MET A 143 -7.29 -17.78 -11.99
CA MET A 143 -5.93 -18.00 -12.50
C MET A 143 -5.81 -19.40 -13.12
N ILE A 144 -6.30 -20.44 -12.45
CA ILE A 144 -6.28 -21.83 -12.94
C ILE A 144 -7.13 -22.00 -14.20
N TRP A 145 -8.26 -21.29 -14.30
CA TRP A 145 -9.19 -21.40 -15.44
C TRP A 145 -8.88 -20.46 -16.61
N SER A 146 -8.06 -19.42 -16.40
CA SER A 146 -7.77 -18.41 -17.40
C SER A 146 -6.54 -18.75 -18.23
N LYS A 147 -6.55 -18.32 -19.50
CA LYS A 147 -5.34 -18.30 -20.33
C LYS A 147 -4.46 -17.07 -20.09
N HIS A 148 -4.93 -16.11 -19.28
CA HIS A 148 -4.25 -14.85 -18.98
C HIS A 148 -3.39 -14.99 -17.73
N VAL A 149 -2.43 -15.93 -17.78
CA VAL A 149 -1.62 -16.37 -16.62
C VAL A 149 -0.89 -15.20 -15.95
N TYR A 150 -0.33 -14.27 -16.72
CA TYR A 150 0.40 -13.12 -16.15
C TYR A 150 -0.47 -12.27 -15.22
N PHE A 151 -1.69 -11.91 -15.68
CA PHE A 151 -2.65 -11.18 -14.86
C PHE A 151 -3.06 -12.01 -13.63
N GLY A 152 -3.30 -13.31 -13.82
CA GLY A 152 -3.66 -14.23 -12.74
C GLY A 152 -2.59 -14.30 -11.64
N VAL A 153 -1.31 -14.41 -12.02
CA VAL A 153 -0.18 -14.43 -11.08
C VAL A 153 -0.06 -13.10 -10.33
N CYS A 154 -0.16 -11.97 -11.02
CA CYS A 154 -0.16 -10.64 -10.39
C CYS A 154 -1.28 -10.49 -9.35
N MET A 155 -2.51 -10.88 -9.69
CA MET A 155 -3.63 -10.81 -8.76
C MET A 155 -3.50 -11.83 -7.62
N PHE A 156 -2.99 -13.03 -7.87
CA PHE A 156 -2.71 -14.03 -6.85
C PHE A 156 -1.71 -13.50 -5.81
N CYS A 157 -0.56 -12.99 -6.26
CA CYS A 157 0.45 -12.43 -5.36
C CYS A 157 -0.08 -11.18 -4.64
N GLY A 158 -0.70 -10.25 -5.35
CA GLY A 158 -1.20 -9.00 -4.77
C GLY A 158 -2.29 -9.21 -3.74
N VAL A 159 -3.36 -9.93 -4.09
CA VAL A 159 -4.48 -10.19 -3.17
C VAL A 159 -4.08 -11.16 -2.05
N GLY A 160 -3.16 -12.09 -2.32
CA GLY A 160 -2.62 -12.99 -1.30
C GLY A 160 -1.82 -12.25 -0.24
N LEU A 161 -1.03 -11.25 -0.64
CA LEU A 161 -0.31 -10.37 0.29
C LEU A 161 -1.28 -9.48 1.09
N GLU A 162 -2.32 -8.90 0.48
CA GLU A 162 -3.35 -8.17 1.25
C GLU A 162 -4.03 -9.09 2.28
N PHE A 163 -4.38 -10.32 1.90
CA PHE A 163 -4.95 -11.31 2.82
C PHE A 163 -4.00 -11.63 3.98
N ALA A 164 -2.72 -11.92 3.70
CA ALA A 164 -1.73 -12.20 4.73
C ALA A 164 -1.51 -11.01 5.67
N GLY A 165 -1.49 -9.79 5.12
CA GLY A 165 -1.32 -8.56 5.91
C GLY A 165 -2.47 -8.31 6.88
N TYR A 166 -3.73 -8.42 6.42
CA TYR A 166 -4.89 -8.28 7.30
C TYR A 166 -5.07 -9.44 8.27
N LEU A 167 -4.65 -10.66 7.89
CA LEU A 167 -4.62 -11.79 8.81
C LEU A 167 -3.66 -11.54 9.97
N ALA A 168 -2.41 -11.14 9.68
CA ALA A 168 -1.43 -10.77 10.71
C ALA A 168 -1.96 -9.64 11.60
N ARG A 169 -2.57 -8.62 11.00
CA ARG A 169 -3.20 -7.52 11.75
C ARG A 169 -4.38 -7.97 12.63
N SER A 170 -5.11 -9.00 12.22
CA SER A 170 -6.20 -9.58 13.02
C SER A 170 -5.67 -10.42 14.18
N LEU A 171 -4.51 -11.07 14.01
CA LEU A 171 -3.82 -11.80 15.07
C LEU A 171 -3.21 -10.83 16.10
N ALA A 172 -2.57 -9.75 15.63
CA ALA A 172 -2.03 -8.66 16.46
C ALA A 172 -3.08 -7.95 17.31
N ALA A 173 -4.37 -8.06 16.98
CA ALA A 173 -5.43 -7.49 17.81
C ALA A 173 -5.55 -8.15 19.19
N ASN A 174 -5.02 -9.39 19.35
CA ASN A 174 -4.94 -10.06 20.65
C ASN A 174 -3.64 -9.75 21.38
N ASP A 175 -2.55 -9.52 20.64
CA ASP A 175 -1.24 -9.19 21.18
C ASP A 175 -0.58 -8.08 20.33
N LEU A 176 -0.71 -6.84 20.83
CA LEU A 176 -0.20 -5.63 20.16
C LEU A 176 1.32 -5.49 20.26
N LEU A 177 1.96 -6.33 21.08
CA LEU A 177 3.41 -6.34 21.33
C LEU A 177 4.13 -7.37 20.43
N ASN A 178 3.40 -8.14 19.63
CA ASN A 178 4.01 -9.11 18.73
C ASN A 178 4.66 -8.44 17.52
N GLU A 179 5.99 -8.37 17.53
CA GLU A 179 6.80 -7.81 16.44
C GLU A 179 6.58 -8.56 15.11
N ASP A 180 6.44 -9.89 15.15
CA ASP A 180 6.31 -10.71 13.94
C ASP A 180 5.01 -10.39 13.18
N ASP A 181 3.90 -10.22 13.91
CA ASP A 181 2.61 -9.85 13.32
C ASP A 181 2.65 -8.41 12.76
N PHE A 182 3.33 -7.51 13.46
CA PHE A 182 3.54 -6.13 13.02
C PHE A 182 4.38 -6.05 11.75
N LEU A 183 5.51 -6.77 11.68
CA LEU A 183 6.37 -6.83 10.50
C LEU A 183 5.65 -7.51 9.33
N CYS A 184 4.93 -8.60 9.61
CA CYS A 184 4.17 -9.31 8.58
C CYS A 184 3.13 -8.41 7.92
N GLN A 185 2.34 -7.64 8.70
CA GLN A 185 1.38 -6.70 8.10
C GLN A 185 2.07 -5.63 7.25
N ILE A 186 3.15 -5.01 7.73
CA ILE A 186 3.69 -3.81 7.08
C ILE A 186 4.37 -4.21 5.77
N ILE A 187 5.06 -5.34 5.75
CA ILE A 187 5.70 -5.90 4.55
C ILE A 187 4.64 -6.33 3.54
N CYS A 188 3.66 -7.12 3.96
CA CYS A 188 2.66 -7.66 3.06
C CYS A 188 1.80 -6.56 2.43
N LEU A 189 1.28 -5.64 3.25
CA LEU A 189 0.46 -4.53 2.76
C LEU A 189 1.27 -3.63 1.84
N THR A 190 2.54 -3.35 2.13
CA THR A 190 3.38 -2.47 1.28
C THR A 190 3.65 -3.05 -0.11
N ILE A 191 3.89 -4.35 -0.21
CA ILE A 191 4.27 -5.01 -1.47
C ILE A 191 3.04 -5.31 -2.36
N ALA A 192 1.90 -5.63 -1.75
CA ALA A 192 0.67 -6.01 -2.45
C ALA A 192 0.24 -5.12 -3.64
N PRO A 193 0.13 -3.78 -3.51
CA PRO A 193 -0.39 -2.92 -4.58
C PRO A 193 0.52 -2.90 -5.82
N ALA A 194 1.83 -3.09 -5.67
CA ALA A 194 2.76 -3.15 -6.80
C ALA A 194 2.44 -4.36 -7.70
N PHE A 195 2.12 -5.52 -7.12
CA PHE A 195 1.68 -6.69 -7.88
C PHE A 195 0.34 -6.47 -8.56
N ILE A 196 -0.63 -5.88 -7.85
CA ILE A 196 -1.95 -5.55 -8.42
C ILE A 196 -1.78 -4.61 -9.62
N MET A 197 -1.00 -3.55 -9.48
CA MET A 197 -0.70 -2.62 -10.57
C MET A 197 0.04 -3.28 -11.73
N GLY A 198 0.97 -4.20 -11.47
CA GLY A 198 1.61 -5.03 -12.49
C GLY A 198 0.60 -5.75 -13.40
N GLY A 199 -0.47 -6.29 -12.81
CA GLY A 199 -1.57 -6.89 -13.55
C GLY A 199 -2.36 -5.87 -14.38
N ILE A 200 -2.63 -4.69 -13.82
CA ILE A 200 -3.36 -3.61 -14.50
C ILE A 200 -2.55 -3.03 -15.67
N TYR A 201 -1.23 -2.87 -15.53
CA TYR A 201 -0.36 -2.43 -16.61
C TYR A 201 -0.37 -3.42 -17.78
N TYR A 202 -0.35 -4.72 -17.48
CA TYR A 202 -0.48 -5.75 -18.50
C TYR A 202 -1.85 -5.71 -19.18
N LEU A 203 -2.93 -5.50 -18.43
CA LEU A 203 -4.28 -5.36 -18.98
C LEU A 203 -4.37 -4.15 -19.94
N LEU A 204 -3.74 -3.02 -19.57
CA LEU A 204 -3.63 -1.85 -20.45
C LEU A 204 -2.83 -2.20 -21.72
N ALA A 205 -1.71 -2.89 -21.61
CA ALA A 205 -0.92 -3.32 -22.78
C ALA A 205 -1.76 -4.17 -23.76
N GLN A 206 -2.63 -5.05 -23.26
CA GLN A 206 -3.59 -5.80 -24.07
C GLN A 206 -4.62 -4.89 -24.75
N MET A 207 -5.15 -3.87 -24.04
CA MET A 207 -6.06 -2.87 -24.63
C MET A 207 -5.43 -2.12 -25.80
N LEU A 208 -4.18 -1.71 -25.66
CA LEU A 208 -3.45 -0.99 -26.70
C LEU A 208 -3.32 -1.80 -27.99
N ILE A 209 -3.20 -3.13 -27.88
CA ILE A 209 -3.13 -4.02 -29.05
C ILE A 209 -4.49 -4.17 -29.71
N VAL A 210 -5.57 -4.26 -28.92
CA VAL A 210 -6.94 -4.42 -29.42
C VAL A 210 -7.44 -3.17 -30.16
N TYR A 211 -7.17 -1.96 -29.64
CA TYR A 211 -7.55 -0.71 -30.30
C TYR A 211 -6.55 -0.30 -31.39
N GLY A 212 -5.29 -0.66 -31.25
CA GLY A 212 -4.24 -0.39 -32.23
C GLY A 212 -3.16 0.55 -31.69
N ARG A 213 -1.91 0.22 -32.02
CA ARG A 213 -0.70 0.85 -31.46
C ARG A 213 -0.56 2.34 -31.81
N LYS A 214 -1.20 2.80 -32.89
CA LYS A 214 -1.17 4.21 -33.36
C LYS A 214 -1.80 5.22 -32.38
N TYR A 215 -2.60 4.74 -31.42
CA TYR A 215 -3.33 5.59 -30.48
C TYR A 215 -2.66 5.67 -29.09
N ALA A 216 -1.42 5.20 -28.94
CA ALA A 216 -0.66 5.32 -27.70
C ALA A 216 0.67 6.04 -27.93
N LEU A 217 1.10 6.86 -26.96
CA LEU A 217 2.41 7.51 -26.97
C LEU A 217 3.56 6.51 -26.89
N LEU A 218 3.41 5.50 -26.02
CA LEU A 218 4.43 4.48 -25.80
C LEU A 218 3.99 3.14 -26.41
N LYS A 219 4.97 2.29 -26.70
CA LYS A 219 4.71 0.95 -27.21
C LYS A 219 4.09 0.07 -26.11
N PRO A 220 3.22 -0.90 -26.45
CA PRO A 220 2.38 -1.59 -25.46
C PRO A 220 3.13 -2.23 -24.27
N MET A 221 4.26 -2.91 -24.51
CA MET A 221 5.02 -3.56 -23.43
C MET A 221 5.92 -2.60 -22.64
N TRP A 222 6.25 -1.44 -23.21
CA TRP A 222 7.10 -0.45 -22.53
C TRP A 222 6.37 0.20 -21.36
N PHE A 223 5.05 0.37 -21.46
CA PHE A 223 4.21 0.75 -20.31
C PHE A 223 4.46 -0.21 -19.13
N SER A 224 4.23 -1.50 -19.35
CA SER A 224 4.38 -2.49 -18.28
C SER A 224 5.81 -2.54 -17.72
N TYR A 225 6.85 -2.49 -18.56
CA TYR A 225 8.23 -2.58 -18.07
C TYR A 225 8.69 -1.34 -17.30
N ILE A 226 8.40 -0.14 -17.78
CA ILE A 226 8.82 1.11 -17.13
C ILE A 226 8.16 1.22 -15.75
N PHE A 227 6.84 1.02 -15.68
CA PHE A 227 6.11 1.23 -14.43
C PHE A 227 6.36 0.12 -13.41
N ILE A 228 6.51 -1.15 -13.84
CA ILE A 228 6.94 -2.22 -12.94
C ILE A 228 8.35 -1.95 -12.40
N PHE A 229 9.27 -1.45 -13.23
CA PHE A 229 10.60 -1.08 -12.77
C PHE A 229 10.54 0.05 -11.73
N CYS A 230 9.73 1.08 -11.96
CA CYS A 230 9.53 2.16 -10.99
C CYS A 230 8.95 1.64 -9.67
N ASP A 231 7.98 0.73 -9.72
CA ASP A 231 7.37 0.12 -8.53
C ASP A 231 8.39 -0.75 -7.77
N VAL A 232 9.15 -1.61 -8.45
CA VAL A 232 10.21 -2.41 -7.83
C VAL A 232 11.30 -1.54 -7.23
N ALA A 233 11.74 -0.49 -7.93
CA ALA A 233 12.72 0.46 -7.40
C ALA A 233 12.19 1.14 -6.13
N SER A 234 10.91 1.52 -6.11
CA SER A 234 10.28 2.11 -4.93
C SER A 234 10.26 1.14 -3.74
N LEU A 235 9.96 -0.14 -3.96
CA LEU A 235 9.95 -1.17 -2.92
C LEU A 235 11.35 -1.42 -2.36
N VAL A 236 12.39 -1.39 -3.20
CA VAL A 236 13.78 -1.52 -2.73
C VAL A 236 14.17 -0.35 -1.83
N ILE A 237 13.81 0.87 -2.21
CA ILE A 237 14.06 2.07 -1.38
C ILE A 237 13.31 1.96 -0.04
N GLN A 238 12.05 1.50 -0.06
CA GLN A 238 11.25 1.30 1.15
C GLN A 238 11.83 0.21 2.05
N ALA A 239 12.27 -0.92 1.49
CA ALA A 239 12.91 -1.99 2.25
C ALA A 239 14.23 -1.51 2.88
N ALA A 240 15.03 -0.74 2.15
CA ALA A 240 16.25 -0.14 2.68
C ALA A 240 15.95 0.87 3.81
N GLY A 241 14.96 1.74 3.62
CA GLY A 241 14.53 2.69 4.65
C GLY A 241 13.98 1.99 5.90
N GLY A 242 13.19 0.94 5.73
CA GLY A 242 12.67 0.11 6.82
C GLY A 242 13.78 -0.61 7.59
N GLY A 243 14.79 -1.15 6.89
CA GLY A 243 15.96 -1.75 7.53
C GLY A 243 16.80 -0.72 8.32
N ILE A 244 16.98 0.49 7.80
CA ILE A 244 17.63 1.59 8.53
C ILE A 244 16.81 2.00 9.76
N ALA A 245 15.48 2.07 9.63
CA ALA A 245 14.61 2.40 10.77
C ALA A 245 14.65 1.31 11.84
N ALA A 246 14.62 0.03 11.47
CA ALA A 246 14.68 -1.10 12.40
C ALA A 246 16.02 -1.16 13.15
N THR A 247 17.14 -0.96 12.45
CA THR A 247 18.47 -0.92 13.09
C THR A 247 18.64 0.30 14.01
N ALA A 248 18.10 1.46 13.62
CA ALA A 248 18.08 2.64 14.49
C ALA A 248 17.22 2.41 15.74
N LEU A 249 16.09 1.72 15.61
CA LEU A 249 15.22 1.36 16.74
C LEU A 249 15.92 0.40 17.70
N ALA A 250 16.60 -0.63 17.18
CA ALA A 250 17.39 -1.56 17.99
C ALA A 250 18.54 -0.86 18.75
N ASP A 251 19.10 0.20 18.17
CA ASP A 251 20.14 1.04 18.77
C ASP A 251 19.58 2.17 19.68
N PHE A 252 18.26 2.28 19.85
CA PHE A 252 17.58 3.38 20.57
C PHE A 252 17.91 4.78 20.04
N LYS A 253 18.18 4.86 18.72
CA LYS A 253 18.40 6.11 17.98
C LYS A 253 17.10 6.55 17.30
N SER A 254 17.06 7.80 16.86
CA SER A 254 15.95 8.33 16.07
C SER A 254 15.77 7.53 14.78
N THR A 255 14.54 7.05 14.52
CA THR A 255 14.18 6.30 13.30
C THR A 255 13.89 7.20 12.10
N ASP A 256 14.03 8.52 12.26
CA ASP A 256 13.69 9.54 11.27
C ASP A 256 14.41 9.35 9.94
N ALA A 257 15.71 9.02 9.97
CA ALA A 257 16.51 8.81 8.76
C ALA A 257 15.94 7.66 7.91
N GLY A 258 15.60 6.53 8.56
CA GLY A 258 14.97 5.40 7.86
C GLY A 258 13.57 5.74 7.37
N THR A 259 12.79 6.43 8.19
CA THR A 259 11.43 6.89 7.83
C THR A 259 11.45 7.81 6.61
N HIS A 260 12.37 8.78 6.54
CA HIS A 260 12.51 9.66 5.37
C HIS A 260 12.89 8.91 4.09
N VAL A 261 13.75 7.90 4.20
CA VAL A 261 14.10 7.03 3.05
C VAL A 261 12.88 6.24 2.59
N MET A 262 12.08 5.69 3.52
CA MET A 262 10.81 5.02 3.18
C MET A 262 9.83 5.97 2.47
N VAL A 263 9.63 7.17 3.02
CA VAL A 263 8.76 8.21 2.44
C VAL A 263 9.22 8.57 1.03
N ALA A 264 10.53 8.70 0.79
CA ALA A 264 11.07 8.96 -0.55
C ALA A 264 10.70 7.84 -1.55
N GLY A 265 10.74 6.57 -1.13
CA GLY A 265 10.32 5.44 -1.95
C GLY A 265 8.83 5.51 -2.32
N ILE A 266 7.95 5.75 -1.36
CA ILE A 266 6.50 5.85 -1.63
C ILE A 266 6.17 7.11 -2.44
N ALA A 267 6.87 8.22 -2.22
CA ALA A 267 6.73 9.43 -3.01
C ALA A 267 7.13 9.20 -4.48
N TRP A 268 8.21 8.46 -4.73
CA TRP A 268 8.61 8.02 -6.08
C TRP A 268 7.53 7.17 -6.74
N GLN A 269 6.92 6.26 -5.98
CA GLN A 269 5.81 5.43 -6.45
C GLN A 269 4.58 6.28 -6.84
N VAL A 270 4.19 7.25 -6.00
CA VAL A 270 3.09 8.17 -6.32
C VAL A 270 3.38 8.98 -7.57
N PHE A 271 4.59 9.52 -7.71
CA PHE A 271 5.00 10.25 -8.92
C PHE A 271 4.87 9.37 -10.17
N SER A 272 5.38 8.14 -10.12
CA SER A 272 5.26 7.14 -11.17
C SER A 272 3.79 6.88 -11.54
N MET A 273 2.94 6.69 -10.54
CA MET A 273 1.49 6.48 -10.71
C MET A 273 0.77 7.71 -11.31
N SER A 274 1.16 8.93 -10.95
CA SER A 274 0.61 10.15 -11.56
C SER A 274 0.96 10.22 -13.06
N VAL A 275 2.21 9.92 -13.43
CA VAL A 275 2.62 9.85 -14.84
C VAL A 275 1.83 8.77 -15.58
N PHE A 276 1.65 7.59 -14.97
CA PHE A 276 0.83 6.53 -15.55
C PHE A 276 -0.61 6.97 -15.79
N LEU A 277 -1.24 7.64 -14.80
CA LEU A 277 -2.61 8.13 -14.92
C LEU A 277 -2.76 9.15 -16.06
N ILE A 278 -1.79 10.06 -16.22
CA ILE A 278 -1.76 11.03 -17.32
C ILE A 278 -1.69 10.29 -18.66
N LEU A 279 -0.83 9.29 -18.79
CA LEU A 279 -0.71 8.51 -20.02
C LEU A 279 -1.95 7.66 -20.31
N LEU A 280 -2.60 7.13 -19.27
CA LEU A 280 -3.87 6.42 -19.39
C LEU A 280 -4.96 7.34 -19.93
N LEU A 281 -5.05 8.57 -19.41
CA LEU A 281 -6.00 9.58 -19.88
C LEU A 281 -5.68 10.06 -21.30
N ASP A 282 -4.40 10.24 -21.66
CA ASP A 282 -3.98 10.54 -23.03
C ASP A 282 -4.36 9.41 -24.00
N TRP A 283 -4.12 8.15 -23.62
CA TRP A 283 -4.56 7.00 -24.42
C TRP A 283 -6.08 6.99 -24.60
N MET A 284 -6.84 7.20 -23.53
CA MET A 284 -8.31 7.31 -23.58
C MET A 284 -8.78 8.44 -24.50
N TYR A 285 -8.14 9.61 -24.42
CA TYR A 285 -8.42 10.74 -25.29
C TYR A 285 -8.15 10.40 -26.77
N ARG A 286 -7.02 9.73 -27.06
CA ARG A 286 -6.66 9.33 -28.43
C ARG A 286 -7.64 8.32 -29.02
N ILE A 287 -8.03 7.30 -28.27
CA ILE A 287 -9.00 6.31 -28.77
C ILE A 287 -10.39 6.94 -29.00
N PHE A 288 -10.79 7.90 -28.16
CA PHE A 288 -12.13 8.48 -28.19
C PHE A 288 -12.29 9.62 -29.19
N PHE A 289 -11.27 10.46 -29.39
CA PHE A 289 -11.39 11.66 -30.21
C PHE A 289 -10.42 11.73 -31.38
N ARG A 290 -9.25 11.09 -31.29
CA ARG A 290 -8.27 11.10 -32.38
C ARG A 290 -8.45 9.95 -33.38
N SER A 291 -9.23 8.93 -33.01
CA SER A 291 -9.56 7.82 -33.89
C SER A 291 -10.44 8.24 -35.08
N SER A 292 -11.28 9.25 -34.91
CA SER A 292 -12.23 9.68 -35.95
C SER A 292 -12.27 11.20 -36.07
N PRO A 293 -12.00 11.75 -37.27
CA PRO A 293 -11.95 13.20 -37.48
C PRO A 293 -13.30 13.91 -37.32
N GLU A 294 -14.41 13.16 -37.32
CA GLU A 294 -15.77 13.71 -37.21
C GLU A 294 -16.17 14.09 -35.78
N ILE A 295 -15.53 13.51 -34.77
CA ILE A 295 -15.96 13.65 -33.37
C ILE A 295 -15.05 14.65 -32.66
N LYS A 296 -15.56 15.88 -32.45
CA LYS A 296 -14.86 16.90 -31.68
C LYS A 296 -14.85 16.57 -30.19
N PHE A 297 -13.80 17.01 -29.51
CA PHE A 297 -13.68 16.91 -28.05
C PHE A 297 -14.83 17.66 -27.36
N SER A 298 -15.50 16.97 -26.45
CA SER A 298 -16.50 17.53 -25.54
C SER A 298 -16.52 16.70 -24.27
N PHE A 299 -16.55 17.36 -23.11
CA PHE A 299 -16.63 16.68 -21.82
C PHE A 299 -17.85 15.74 -21.74
N GLY A 300 -19.00 16.14 -22.27
CA GLY A 300 -20.18 15.29 -22.31
C GLY A 300 -19.98 14.02 -23.15
N ASN A 301 -19.31 14.15 -24.30
CA ASN A 301 -19.00 13.00 -25.17
C ASN A 301 -17.99 12.06 -24.50
N PHE A 302 -16.99 12.60 -23.78
CA PHE A 302 -16.03 11.79 -23.03
C PHE A 302 -16.74 10.94 -21.97
N PHE A 303 -17.59 11.54 -21.14
CA PHE A 303 -18.34 10.79 -20.13
C PHE A 303 -19.33 9.79 -20.76
N HIS A 304 -19.97 10.13 -21.88
CA HIS A 304 -20.82 9.17 -22.60
C HIS A 304 -20.03 7.96 -23.12
N LEU A 305 -18.81 8.17 -23.63
CA LEU A 305 -17.91 7.11 -24.09
C LEU A 305 -17.37 6.27 -22.92
N LEU A 306 -17.01 6.93 -21.82
CA LEU A 306 -16.48 6.32 -20.61
C LEU A 306 -17.52 5.43 -19.90
N PHE A 307 -18.71 5.97 -19.64
CA PHE A 307 -19.82 5.23 -19.01
C PHE A 307 -20.59 4.33 -20.00
N ASN A 308 -20.11 4.20 -21.23
CA ASN A 308 -20.67 3.32 -22.25
C ASN A 308 -22.20 3.50 -22.46
N THR A 309 -22.66 4.76 -22.44
CA THR A 309 -24.09 5.11 -22.57
C THR A 309 -24.61 4.80 -23.98
N LYS A 310 -25.93 4.91 -24.21
CA LYS A 310 -26.51 4.70 -25.56
C LYS A 310 -25.83 5.57 -26.63
N LYS A 311 -25.56 6.84 -26.33
CA LYS A 311 -24.82 7.77 -27.20
C LYS A 311 -23.36 7.32 -27.38
N GLY A 312 -22.68 6.98 -26.30
CA GLY A 312 -21.28 6.50 -26.36
C GLY A 312 -21.12 5.22 -27.19
N ARG A 313 -22.08 4.29 -27.13
CA ARG A 313 -22.08 3.08 -27.95
C ARG A 313 -22.28 3.37 -29.44
N ALA A 314 -23.18 4.30 -29.78
CA ALA A 314 -23.36 4.74 -31.16
C ALA A 314 -22.08 5.37 -31.73
N ILE A 315 -21.40 6.18 -30.91
CA ILE A 315 -20.11 6.77 -31.27
C ILE A 315 -19.06 5.68 -31.47
N LYS A 316 -18.88 4.74 -30.53
CA LYS A 316 -17.92 3.62 -30.67
C LYS A 316 -18.18 2.79 -31.93
N GLN A 317 -19.45 2.55 -32.28
CA GLN A 317 -19.81 1.82 -33.49
C GLN A 317 -19.42 2.58 -34.77
N ALA A 318 -19.53 3.91 -34.78
CA ALA A 318 -19.04 4.73 -35.89
C ALA A 318 -17.50 4.72 -36.00
N GLN A 319 -16.78 4.44 -34.90
CA GLN A 319 -15.31 4.39 -34.86
C GLN A 319 -14.73 3.03 -35.27
N GLU A 320 -15.53 1.95 -35.30
CA GLU A 320 -15.06 0.60 -35.61
C GLU A 320 -14.25 0.46 -36.91
N PRO A 321 -14.61 1.13 -38.03
CA PRO A 321 -13.86 1.02 -39.28
C PRO A 321 -12.39 1.49 -39.18
N TYR A 322 -12.07 2.35 -38.21
CA TYR A 322 -10.71 2.91 -38.03
C TYR A 322 -9.78 2.00 -37.22
N PHE A 323 -10.32 0.94 -36.60
CA PHE A 323 -9.60 -0.01 -35.77
C PHE A 323 -9.26 -1.30 -36.53
N ASN A 324 -8.32 -2.10 -35.99
CA ASN A 324 -7.90 -3.34 -36.63
C ASN A 324 -9.07 -4.36 -36.70
N PRO A 325 -9.45 -4.86 -37.89
CA PRO A 325 -10.57 -5.79 -38.06
C PRO A 325 -10.37 -7.13 -37.35
N LYS A 326 -9.11 -7.56 -37.13
CA LYS A 326 -8.78 -8.81 -36.40
C LYS A 326 -9.38 -8.89 -35.00
N TYR A 327 -9.52 -7.74 -34.34
CA TYR A 327 -10.02 -7.66 -32.96
C TYR A 327 -11.49 -7.20 -32.87
N HIS A 328 -12.20 -7.15 -34.00
CA HIS A 328 -13.61 -6.74 -34.04
C HIS A 328 -14.50 -7.60 -33.12
N GLU A 329 -14.31 -8.93 -33.10
CA GLU A 329 -15.08 -9.83 -32.21
C GLU A 329 -14.84 -9.58 -30.72
N VAL A 330 -13.69 -9.00 -30.35
CA VAL A 330 -13.40 -8.67 -28.95
C VAL A 330 -14.08 -7.35 -28.60
N ARG A 331 -14.00 -6.35 -29.49
CA ARG A 331 -14.61 -5.03 -29.28
C ARG A 331 -16.14 -5.06 -29.34
N SER A 332 -16.72 -5.95 -30.13
CA SER A 332 -18.18 -6.12 -30.26
C SER A 332 -18.83 -6.72 -29.01
N ARG A 333 -18.04 -7.27 -28.07
CA ARG A 333 -18.57 -7.79 -26.80
C ARG A 333 -19.13 -6.66 -25.94
N LYS A 334 -20.34 -6.84 -25.42
CA LYS A 334 -21.03 -5.85 -24.58
C LYS A 334 -20.21 -5.42 -23.35
N VAL A 335 -19.46 -6.35 -22.76
CA VAL A 335 -18.61 -6.12 -21.58
C VAL A 335 -17.34 -5.33 -21.90
N PHE A 336 -16.82 -5.43 -23.13
CA PHE A 336 -15.56 -4.81 -23.51
C PHE A 336 -15.65 -3.27 -23.53
N GLY A 337 -16.82 -2.71 -23.86
CA GLY A 337 -17.02 -1.25 -23.85
C GLY A 337 -16.81 -0.59 -22.49
N TRP A 338 -16.82 -1.35 -21.39
CA TRP A 338 -16.56 -0.87 -20.03
C TRP A 338 -15.08 -0.92 -19.64
N SER A 339 -14.21 -1.57 -20.42
CA SER A 339 -12.81 -1.79 -20.05
C SER A 339 -12.01 -0.51 -19.74
N PRO A 340 -12.18 0.63 -20.46
CA PRO A 340 -11.42 1.84 -20.11
C PRO A 340 -11.86 2.42 -18.76
N LEU A 341 -13.15 2.34 -18.43
CA LEU A 341 -13.66 2.79 -17.13
C LEU A 341 -13.14 1.90 -16.01
N ILE A 342 -13.13 0.59 -16.21
CA ILE A 342 -12.66 -0.39 -15.21
C ILE A 342 -11.19 -0.14 -14.86
N ILE A 343 -10.33 0.00 -15.87
CA ILE A 343 -8.91 0.28 -15.65
C ILE A 343 -8.75 1.63 -14.94
N LEU A 344 -9.46 2.68 -15.39
CA LEU A 344 -9.37 4.00 -14.75
C LEU A 344 -9.80 3.96 -13.28
N VAL A 345 -10.93 3.32 -12.96
CA VAL A 345 -11.45 3.22 -11.59
C VAL A 345 -10.51 2.42 -10.70
N SER A 346 -10.00 1.27 -11.17
CA SER A 346 -9.03 0.47 -10.39
C SER A 346 -7.74 1.22 -10.11
N VAL A 347 -7.22 1.97 -11.10
CA VAL A 347 -6.02 2.82 -10.93
C VAL A 347 -6.28 3.95 -9.96
N LEU A 348 -7.45 4.60 -10.02
CA LEU A 348 -7.80 5.69 -9.10
C LEU A 348 -7.89 5.21 -7.65
N PHE A 349 -8.48 4.03 -7.40
CA PHE A 349 -8.52 3.46 -6.06
C PHE A 349 -7.12 3.19 -5.50
N ILE A 350 -6.25 2.56 -6.28
CA ILE A 350 -4.86 2.29 -5.86
C ILE A 350 -4.08 3.60 -5.69
N TYR A 351 -4.35 4.60 -6.53
CA TYR A 351 -3.71 5.92 -6.43
C TYR A 351 -4.07 6.66 -5.14
N VAL A 352 -5.35 6.64 -4.72
CA VAL A 352 -5.79 7.21 -3.43
C VAL A 352 -5.04 6.55 -2.28
N ARG A 353 -4.91 5.23 -2.32
CA ARG A 353 -4.13 4.46 -1.34
C ARG A 353 -2.65 4.86 -1.32
N CYS A 354 -2.01 5.02 -2.48
CA CYS A 354 -0.62 5.49 -2.56
C CYS A 354 -0.44 6.90 -1.97
N ILE A 355 -1.38 7.83 -2.23
CA ILE A 355 -1.35 9.17 -1.63
C ILE A 355 -1.49 9.09 -0.10
N TYR A 356 -2.46 8.31 0.38
CA TYR A 356 -2.66 8.10 1.81
C TYR A 356 -1.38 7.61 2.48
N ARG A 357 -0.69 6.62 1.89
CA ARG A 357 0.56 6.07 2.43
C ARG A 357 1.71 7.09 2.48
N VAL A 358 1.81 8.00 1.51
CA VAL A 358 2.80 9.09 1.58
C VAL A 358 2.51 10.01 2.74
N ILE A 359 1.24 10.42 2.93
CA ILE A 359 0.85 11.34 4.00
C ILE A 359 1.01 10.66 5.37
N GLU A 360 0.58 9.41 5.50
CA GLU A 360 0.71 8.58 6.70
C GLU A 360 2.16 8.54 7.20
N LEU A 361 3.10 8.17 6.34
CA LEU A 361 4.51 8.04 6.73
C LEU A 361 5.25 9.38 6.79
N ALA A 362 4.78 10.41 6.09
CA ALA A 362 5.33 11.76 6.20
C ALA A 362 5.00 12.43 7.55
N GLU A 363 3.86 12.09 8.17
CA GLU A 363 3.56 12.50 9.55
C GLU A 363 4.37 11.73 10.61
N GLY A 364 4.96 10.60 10.23
CA GLY A 364 5.73 9.73 11.10
C GLY A 364 4.88 8.80 11.98
N TRP A 365 5.55 8.00 12.81
CA TRP A 365 4.93 6.91 13.58
C TRP A 365 4.00 7.36 14.72
N SER A 366 4.04 8.64 15.09
CA SER A 366 3.12 9.27 16.06
C SER A 366 2.11 10.21 15.40
N GLY A 367 1.98 10.15 14.06
CA GLY A 367 1.06 10.98 13.27
C GLY A 367 -0.41 10.69 13.56
N PHE A 368 -1.30 11.62 13.20
CA PHE A 368 -2.73 11.45 13.45
C PHE A 368 -3.32 10.31 12.61
N LEU A 369 -2.84 10.12 11.37
CA LEU A 369 -3.36 9.09 10.48
C LEU A 369 -3.00 7.66 10.93
N ILE A 370 -1.78 7.44 11.43
CA ILE A 370 -1.34 6.09 11.84
C ILE A 370 -1.98 5.64 13.15
N THR A 371 -2.25 6.57 14.08
CA THR A 371 -2.90 6.26 15.37
C THR A 371 -4.42 6.08 15.26
N HIS A 372 -5.03 6.53 14.16
CA HIS A 372 -6.47 6.40 13.93
C HIS A 372 -6.75 5.30 12.90
N GLU A 373 -6.99 4.09 13.42
CA GLU A 373 -7.21 2.89 12.61
C GLU A 373 -8.30 3.04 11.53
N ALA A 374 -9.33 3.86 11.77
CA ALA A 374 -10.39 4.12 10.81
C ALA A 374 -9.86 4.59 9.45
N TYR A 375 -8.76 5.36 9.40
CA TYR A 375 -8.16 5.81 8.14
C TYR A 375 -7.44 4.69 7.41
N ILE A 376 -6.71 3.82 8.10
CA ILE A 376 -6.09 2.63 7.50
C ILE A 376 -7.17 1.74 6.88
N LEU A 377 -8.23 1.44 7.63
CA LEU A 377 -9.31 0.58 7.13
C LEU A 377 -10.07 1.19 5.95
N THR A 378 -10.26 2.51 5.92
CA THR A 378 -11.03 3.17 4.86
C THR A 378 -10.17 3.58 3.66
N LEU A 379 -9.03 4.21 3.85
CA LEU A 379 -8.20 4.78 2.79
C LEU A 379 -7.13 3.82 2.25
N ASP A 380 -6.79 2.77 3.00
CA ASP A 380 -5.88 1.71 2.54
C ASP A 380 -6.68 0.45 2.17
N ALA A 381 -7.28 -0.23 3.17
CA ALA A 381 -7.96 -1.52 2.96
C ALA A 381 -9.08 -1.44 1.92
N SER A 382 -10.03 -0.51 2.12
CA SER A 382 -11.23 -0.44 1.27
C SER A 382 -10.90 -0.03 -0.15
N MET A 383 -9.90 0.84 -0.35
CA MET A 383 -9.49 1.28 -1.68
C MET A 383 -8.89 0.13 -2.47
N VAL A 384 -7.98 -0.66 -1.88
CA VAL A 384 -7.40 -1.82 -2.57
C VAL A 384 -8.46 -2.89 -2.82
N PHE A 385 -9.29 -3.17 -1.82
CA PHE A 385 -10.40 -4.12 -1.94
C PHE A 385 -11.33 -3.74 -3.11
N LEU A 386 -11.78 -2.48 -3.18
CA LEU A 386 -12.62 -1.99 -4.26
C LEU A 386 -11.91 -2.08 -5.61
N GLY A 387 -10.61 -1.72 -5.67
CA GLY A 387 -9.80 -1.81 -6.89
C GLY A 387 -9.73 -3.23 -7.45
N CYS A 388 -9.59 -4.24 -6.58
CA CYS A 388 -9.61 -5.65 -6.95
C CYS A 388 -11.03 -6.16 -7.26
N LEU A 389 -12.03 -5.73 -6.50
CA LEU A 389 -13.43 -6.17 -6.63
C LEU A 389 -13.99 -5.87 -8.03
N VAL A 390 -13.55 -4.79 -8.68
CA VAL A 390 -13.97 -4.49 -10.07
C VAL A 390 -13.64 -5.65 -11.03
N TYR A 391 -12.56 -6.39 -10.79
CA TYR A 391 -12.16 -7.51 -11.65
C TYR A 391 -12.93 -8.81 -11.39
N PHE A 392 -13.83 -8.84 -10.40
CA PHE A 392 -14.72 -9.98 -10.15
C PHE A 392 -15.73 -10.20 -11.30
N PRO A 393 -16.54 -9.21 -11.71
CA PRO A 393 -17.39 -9.34 -12.90
C PRO A 393 -16.62 -9.12 -14.22
N PHE A 394 -15.48 -8.42 -14.19
CA PHE A 394 -14.76 -7.99 -15.39
C PHE A 394 -13.37 -8.64 -15.56
N HIS A 395 -13.24 -9.90 -15.17
CA HIS A 395 -11.99 -10.64 -15.35
C HIS A 395 -11.53 -10.62 -16.83
N PRO A 396 -10.22 -10.59 -17.14
CA PRO A 396 -9.72 -10.55 -18.53
C PRO A 396 -10.27 -11.64 -19.45
N VAL A 397 -10.61 -12.82 -18.91
CA VAL A 397 -11.27 -13.90 -19.65
C VAL A 397 -12.64 -13.47 -20.18
N VAL A 398 -13.40 -12.69 -19.41
CA VAL A 398 -14.71 -12.16 -19.79
C VAL A 398 -14.54 -11.05 -20.83
N LEU A 399 -13.56 -10.16 -20.61
CA LEU A 399 -13.26 -9.04 -21.50
C LEU A 399 -12.77 -9.48 -22.88
N PHE A 400 -11.73 -10.34 -22.94
CA PHE A 400 -11.06 -10.72 -24.20
C PHE A 400 -11.45 -12.09 -24.74
N GLY A 401 -12.05 -12.95 -23.92
CA GLY A 401 -12.20 -14.36 -24.23
C GLY A 401 -10.92 -15.17 -24.00
N ARG A 402 -10.97 -16.46 -24.38
CA ARG A 402 -9.85 -17.42 -24.27
C ARG A 402 -8.95 -17.41 -25.50
N ARG A 403 -8.52 -16.23 -25.95
CA ARG A 403 -7.67 -16.06 -27.14
C ARG A 403 -6.18 -16.13 -26.79
N ASP A 404 -5.41 -16.87 -27.60
CA ASP A 404 -3.95 -17.05 -27.42
C ASP A 404 -3.13 -15.88 -28.00
N ASP A 405 -3.75 -15.03 -28.83
CA ASP A 405 -3.06 -13.97 -29.53
C ASP A 405 -2.88 -12.67 -28.72
N LEU A 406 -3.46 -12.63 -27.53
CA LEU A 406 -3.34 -11.55 -26.54
C LEU A 406 -2.53 -11.99 -25.30
N THR A 407 -1.92 -13.18 -25.33
CA THR A 407 -1.03 -13.66 -24.26
C THR A 407 0.34 -12.96 -24.34
N LEU A 408 0.98 -12.73 -23.19
CA LEU A 408 2.30 -12.09 -23.04
C LEU A 408 3.35 -12.61 -24.05
N SER A 409 3.44 -13.93 -24.24
CA SER A 409 4.37 -14.57 -25.17
C SER A 409 4.14 -14.13 -26.63
N THR A 410 2.88 -14.09 -27.07
CA THR A 410 2.50 -13.66 -28.41
C THR A 410 2.72 -12.16 -28.61
N ILE A 411 2.46 -11.36 -27.57
CA ILE A 411 2.68 -9.92 -27.59
C ILE A 411 4.17 -9.59 -27.78
N LYS A 412 5.04 -10.29 -27.03
CA LYS A 412 6.50 -10.13 -27.09
C LYS A 412 7.06 -10.58 -28.45
N LYS A 413 6.68 -11.78 -28.91
CA LYS A 413 7.17 -12.33 -30.20
C LYS A 413 6.86 -11.43 -31.40
N ARG A 414 5.62 -10.91 -31.50
CA ARG A 414 5.21 -10.00 -32.58
C ARG A 414 5.85 -8.61 -32.49
N TYR A 415 6.36 -8.23 -31.32
CA TYR A 415 7.14 -7.01 -31.17
C TYR A 415 8.53 -7.19 -31.78
N ASP A 416 9.18 -8.32 -31.49
CA ASP A 416 10.52 -8.62 -31.98
C ASP A 416 10.52 -8.87 -33.51
N GLU A 417 9.52 -9.56 -34.06
CA GLU A 417 9.36 -9.78 -35.52
C GLU A 417 9.28 -8.47 -36.32
N HIS A 418 8.50 -7.49 -35.84
CA HIS A 418 8.40 -6.18 -36.51
C HIS A 418 9.63 -5.29 -36.27
N LYS A 419 10.42 -5.54 -35.23
CA LYS A 419 11.68 -4.84 -34.99
C LYS A 419 12.75 -5.32 -35.98
N HIS A 420 12.86 -6.64 -36.17
CA HIS A 420 13.79 -7.22 -37.13
C HIS A 420 13.43 -6.91 -38.59
N ALA A 421 12.13 -6.77 -38.92
CA ALA A 421 11.72 -6.31 -40.25
C ALA A 421 12.12 -4.85 -40.56
N HIS A 422 12.44 -4.05 -39.54
CA HIS A 422 12.94 -2.69 -39.69
C HIS A 422 14.48 -2.60 -39.65
N ASP A 423 15.15 -3.68 -39.24
CA ASP A 423 16.62 -3.78 -39.09
C ASP A 423 17.27 -4.64 -40.20
N ASP A 424 16.51 -5.11 -41.20
CA ASP A 424 17.01 -5.83 -42.38
C ASP A 424 17.08 -4.88 -43.61
N PRO A 425 18.28 -4.58 -44.17
CA PRO A 425 18.43 -3.53 -45.19
C PRO A 425 17.90 -3.86 -46.60
N GLN A 426 17.19 -4.98 -46.80
CA GLN A 426 16.75 -5.39 -48.14
C GLN A 426 15.29 -5.83 -48.16
N GLY A 427 14.39 -4.90 -48.54
CA GLY A 427 13.04 -5.30 -48.97
C GLY A 427 11.94 -4.26 -48.74
N GLY A 428 11.99 -3.18 -49.52
CA GLY A 428 10.96 -2.17 -49.79
C GLY A 428 9.54 -2.30 -49.20
N LEU A 429 9.15 -1.26 -48.47
CA LEU A 429 8.00 -0.39 -48.79
C LEU A 429 8.11 0.85 -47.89
N LYS A 430 8.31 2.02 -48.52
CA LYS A 430 8.45 3.32 -47.86
C LYS A 430 7.23 3.56 -46.95
N SER A 431 7.46 3.73 -45.66
CA SER A 431 6.43 4.15 -44.71
C SER A 431 6.30 5.68 -44.71
N ASP A 432 5.06 6.15 -44.63
CA ASP A 432 4.58 7.53 -44.77
C ASP A 432 5.09 8.51 -43.69
N SER A 433 6.39 8.55 -43.45
CA SER A 433 7.07 9.50 -42.56
C SER A 433 7.77 10.63 -43.33
N GLU A 434 7.90 10.52 -44.67
CA GLU A 434 8.47 11.58 -45.52
C GLU A 434 7.45 12.66 -45.92
N PHE A 435 6.14 12.46 -45.73
CA PHE A 435 5.14 13.47 -46.12
C PHE A 435 5.01 14.65 -45.13
N PHE A 436 5.63 14.56 -43.94
CA PHE A 436 5.51 15.59 -42.89
C PHE A 436 6.69 16.54 -42.78
N PHE A 437 7.78 16.34 -43.55
CA PHE A 437 8.96 17.21 -43.53
C PHE A 437 9.17 18.05 -44.81
N GLN A 438 8.28 17.96 -45.80
CA GLN A 438 8.45 18.67 -47.07
C GLN A 438 7.57 19.93 -47.23
N ASN A 439 6.74 20.26 -46.23
CA ASN A 439 5.83 21.43 -46.27
C ASN A 439 6.18 22.57 -45.30
N THR A 440 7.42 22.66 -44.82
CA THR A 440 7.88 23.78 -43.96
C THR A 440 9.00 24.63 -44.57
N HIS A 441 9.24 24.54 -45.88
CA HIS A 441 10.09 25.48 -46.61
C HIS A 441 9.37 25.98 -47.87
N PHE A 442 8.35 26.80 -47.67
CA PHE A 442 7.82 27.70 -48.70
C PHE A 442 7.46 29.01 -48.01
N ASP A 443 8.47 29.87 -47.84
CA ASP A 443 8.34 31.33 -47.67
C ASP A 443 9.74 31.92 -47.52
N SER A 444 10.38 32.24 -48.65
CA SER A 444 11.28 33.39 -48.81
C SER A 444 12.02 33.31 -50.15
N LEU A 445 12.00 34.43 -50.88
CA LEU A 445 12.83 34.81 -52.04
C LEU A 445 12.20 34.60 -53.43
N GLU A 446 11.16 35.40 -53.66
CA GLU A 446 10.89 36.03 -54.95
C GLU A 446 11.95 37.12 -55.18
N SER A 447 12.89 36.93 -56.12
CA SER A 447 13.72 38.02 -56.69
C SER A 447 14.57 37.54 -57.88
N THR A 448 14.19 38.01 -59.07
CA THR A 448 15.08 38.37 -60.20
C THR A 448 15.96 37.30 -60.86
N LYS A 449 15.66 36.98 -62.13
CA LYS A 449 16.55 37.31 -63.27
C LYS A 449 15.91 36.99 -64.63
N THR A 450 15.89 37.99 -65.48
CA THR A 450 15.57 38.01 -66.92
C THR A 450 16.59 37.21 -67.75
N PRO A 451 16.22 36.69 -68.93
CA PRO A 451 17.16 36.04 -69.84
C PRO A 451 17.84 37.08 -70.76
N SER A 452 19.11 36.86 -71.07
CA SER A 452 19.82 37.58 -72.14
C SER A 452 20.55 36.59 -73.04
N TYR A 453 20.13 36.63 -74.31
CA TYR A 453 20.68 36.07 -75.55
C TYR A 453 20.61 34.57 -75.80
#